data_AF-A0A7C3IT08-F1
#
_entry.id   AF-A0A7C3IT08-F1
#
_cell.length_a   1.000
_cell.length_b   1.000
_cell.length_c   1.000
_cell.angle_alpha   90.00
_cell.angle_beta   90.00
_cell.angle_gamma   90.00
#
_symmetry.space_group_name_H-M   'P 1'
#
loop_
_entity.id
_entity.type
_entity.pdbx_description
1 polymer ?
#
loop_
_entity_poly.entity_id
_entity_poly.type
_entity_poly.pdbx_seq_one_letter_code
_entity_poly.pdbx_strand_id
1 'polypeptide(L)'
;MSGLRMLVWVALLDVMVSPDIQAAILYPESDTYGQSNNSGPYGSSTFLALKYSEPGDTLYSRKAWIRYDLSDLVVADFTNPSLSLPMIESGLGTDATGNWTFHVYGLTDESLDSWSEASLLWNTAPANVTGSGTAVDPTKTVSLGTFTVAGKGYTGSSTTYTIGGAALQSFLASDTNQRVTFIVTRDTQAPNATVNYAHALASREHGSVAPASLVLPSAVLGPPTYLAHEGFSYDTGDLNNRAAGLGWNSPWAATSANESVIAPAPPLTYAQGYGLVEGGDRALAITGNTDPNLATRTLRRTWSANEVYISFLLRWAAGTVNQNDFVAIWFGSSNGPSIGVKGNEDTADPNRLDFFARLSSSGTNRYAGNITDASTFFIIGHLIKGGSGNYESYELWVNPNFENDTIPDVIATGNAGFSSFSTVGLRSVNLDAGELVIVDELRLGTSWTDVFPQNTAIPEPATLGLLGLGLAALSRRAAARRGSRGR
;
A
#
# COMPACT_ATOMS: atom_id res chain seq x y z
N MET A 1 71.63 1.74 -15.46
CA MET A 1 71.08 0.99 -14.32
C MET A 1 70.75 1.96 -13.20
N SER A 2 69.50 2.41 -13.10
CA SER A 2 68.83 2.82 -11.85
C SER A 2 67.42 3.29 -12.23
N GLY A 3 66.44 2.46 -11.88
CA GLY A 3 65.05 2.60 -12.28
C GLY A 3 64.34 3.73 -11.53
N LEU A 4 63.60 4.51 -12.32
CA LEU A 4 62.69 5.57 -11.90
C LEU A 4 61.52 4.94 -11.13
N ARG A 5 61.33 5.30 -9.86
CA ARG A 5 60.15 4.93 -9.07
C ARG A 5 58.98 5.83 -9.48
N MET A 6 58.01 5.25 -10.19
CA MET A 6 56.74 5.90 -10.50
C MET A 6 55.71 5.45 -9.47
N LEU A 7 55.29 6.39 -8.62
CA LEU A 7 54.23 6.24 -7.63
C LEU A 7 52.89 6.40 -8.37
N VAL A 8 52.17 5.31 -8.62
CA VAL A 8 50.81 5.37 -9.17
C VAL A 8 49.83 5.30 -8.00
N TRP A 9 49.19 6.42 -7.71
CA TRP A 9 47.98 6.47 -6.91
C TRP A 9 46.86 5.80 -7.71
N VAL A 10 46.45 4.61 -7.29
CA VAL A 10 45.18 4.02 -7.74
C VAL A 10 44.10 4.67 -6.88
N ALA A 11 43.46 5.71 -7.42
CA ALA A 11 42.16 6.12 -6.92
C ALA A 11 41.18 4.97 -7.22
N LEU A 12 40.74 4.27 -6.17
CA LEU A 12 39.53 3.48 -6.24
C LEU A 12 38.40 4.47 -6.55
N LEU A 13 37.99 4.52 -7.81
CA LEU A 13 36.71 5.08 -8.18
C LEU A 13 35.69 4.04 -7.72
N ASP A 14 35.16 4.21 -6.51
CA ASP A 14 33.93 3.55 -6.10
C ASP A 14 32.88 3.92 -7.14
N VAL A 15 32.62 3.00 -8.07
CA VAL A 15 31.38 3.01 -8.82
C VAL A 15 30.31 2.62 -7.80
N MET A 16 29.88 3.60 -7.01
CA MET A 16 28.56 3.55 -6.40
C MET A 16 27.61 3.40 -7.59
N VAL A 17 27.15 2.17 -7.81
CA VAL A 17 25.95 1.91 -8.57
C VAL A 17 24.89 2.71 -7.84
N SER A 18 24.52 3.88 -8.37
CA SER A 18 23.39 4.62 -7.82
C SER A 18 22.23 3.64 -7.80
N PRO A 19 21.53 3.44 -6.67
CA PRO A 19 20.26 2.74 -6.74
C PRO A 19 19.45 3.45 -7.82
N ASP A 20 18.96 2.70 -8.81
CA ASP A 20 18.03 3.24 -9.79
C ASP A 20 16.95 3.96 -9.00
N ILE A 21 16.91 5.30 -9.10
CA ILE A 21 15.94 6.12 -8.40
C ILE A 21 14.60 5.78 -9.05
N GLN A 22 13.89 4.81 -8.47
CA GLN A 22 12.55 4.48 -8.91
C GLN A 22 11.64 5.67 -8.60
N ALA A 23 10.87 6.10 -9.59
CA ALA A 23 9.87 7.13 -9.43
C ALA A 23 8.91 6.76 -8.28
N ALA A 24 8.63 7.69 -7.39
CA ALA A 24 7.54 7.50 -6.43
C ALA A 24 6.20 7.53 -7.20
N ILE A 25 5.36 6.52 -6.97
CA ILE A 25 3.98 6.48 -7.44
C ILE A 25 3.12 6.44 -6.19
N LEU A 26 2.29 7.46 -6.01
CA LEU A 26 1.34 7.53 -4.91
C LEU A 26 -0.06 7.19 -5.40
N TYR A 27 -0.75 6.35 -4.65
CA TYR A 27 -2.19 6.14 -4.78
C TYR A 27 -2.94 7.03 -3.78
N PRO A 28 -4.24 7.30 -4.00
CA PRO A 28 -4.99 8.21 -3.15
C PRO A 28 -5.06 7.68 -1.71
N GLU A 29 -4.80 8.55 -0.73
CA GLU A 29 -5.15 8.31 0.67
C GLU A 29 -6.68 8.30 0.82
N SER A 30 -7.34 9.17 0.07
CA SER A 30 -8.81 9.24 0.00
C SER A 30 -9.26 9.70 -1.38
N ASP A 31 -10.33 9.13 -1.91
CA ASP A 31 -11.05 9.62 -3.08
C ASP A 31 -12.58 9.47 -2.95
N THR A 32 -13.31 10.42 -3.54
CA THR A 32 -14.78 10.36 -3.58
C THR A 32 -15.33 11.28 -4.65
N TYR A 33 -16.64 11.23 -4.89
CA TYR A 33 -17.33 12.22 -5.70
C TYR A 33 -18.54 12.79 -4.97
N GLY A 34 -18.92 14.01 -5.34
CA GLY A 34 -20.14 14.67 -4.85
C GLY A 34 -21.17 14.81 -5.97
N GLN A 35 -22.46 14.81 -5.63
CA GLN A 35 -23.55 15.01 -6.59
C GLN A 35 -24.43 16.21 -6.20
N SER A 36 -24.85 17.04 -7.17
CA SER A 36 -25.46 18.35 -6.89
C SER A 36 -26.82 18.36 -6.18
N ASN A 37 -27.56 17.25 -6.18
CA ASN A 37 -28.72 17.03 -5.31
C ASN A 37 -28.36 16.71 -3.84
N ASN A 38 -27.07 16.76 -3.51
CA ASN A 38 -26.51 16.49 -2.20
C ASN A 38 -26.70 15.04 -1.70
N SER A 39 -26.95 14.07 -2.59
CA SER A 39 -26.89 12.66 -2.22
C SER A 39 -25.44 12.18 -2.06
N GLY A 40 -25.27 11.06 -1.38
CA GLY A 40 -23.99 10.53 -0.93
C GLY A 40 -24.04 10.20 0.57
N PRO A 41 -22.88 10.05 1.23
CA PRO A 41 -21.53 10.07 0.68
C PRO A 41 -21.28 8.94 -0.33
N TYR A 42 -20.29 9.08 -1.21
CA TYR A 42 -19.93 8.09 -2.23
C TYR A 42 -18.52 7.51 -2.04
N GLY A 43 -17.95 7.65 -0.84
CA GLY A 43 -16.63 7.16 -0.49
C GLY A 43 -16.38 5.66 -0.70
N SER A 44 -17.42 4.84 -0.69
CA SER A 44 -17.29 3.39 -0.93
C SER A 44 -17.64 2.98 -2.36
N SER A 45 -17.77 3.94 -3.28
CA SER A 45 -18.11 3.66 -4.68
C SER A 45 -16.86 3.22 -5.41
N THR A 46 -16.94 2.17 -6.22
CA THR A 46 -15.80 1.68 -7.02
C THR A 46 -15.41 2.61 -8.18
N PHE A 47 -15.96 3.82 -8.26
CA PHE A 47 -15.65 4.79 -9.30
C PHE A 47 -15.92 6.23 -8.85
N LEU A 48 -15.21 7.18 -9.47
CA LEU A 48 -15.38 8.61 -9.25
C LEU A 48 -16.13 9.23 -10.42
N ALA A 49 -17.40 9.59 -10.20
CA ALA A 49 -18.26 10.09 -11.26
C ALA A 49 -18.02 11.58 -11.59
N LEU A 50 -17.96 11.89 -12.88
CA LEU A 50 -17.73 13.22 -13.43
C LEU A 50 -18.84 13.58 -14.43
N LYS A 51 -19.60 14.63 -14.13
CA LYS A 51 -20.74 15.02 -14.96
C LYS A 51 -21.05 16.51 -14.83
N TYR A 52 -21.25 17.17 -15.96
CA TYR A 52 -21.96 18.44 -16.02
C TYR A 52 -23.29 18.22 -16.72
N SER A 53 -24.36 18.23 -15.94
CA SER A 53 -25.72 17.92 -16.38
C SER A 53 -26.23 18.88 -17.44
N GLU A 54 -27.18 18.40 -18.22
CA GLU A 54 -27.83 19.10 -19.31
C GLU A 54 -28.51 20.41 -18.87
N PRO A 55 -28.72 21.35 -19.80
CA PRO A 55 -29.44 22.58 -19.50
C PRO A 55 -30.78 22.32 -18.81
N GLY A 56 -30.99 22.94 -17.65
CA GLY A 56 -32.21 22.81 -16.85
C GLY A 56 -32.15 21.75 -15.76
N ASP A 57 -31.18 20.82 -15.80
CA ASP A 57 -30.95 19.86 -14.71
C ASP A 57 -29.88 20.38 -13.75
N THR A 58 -30.29 20.65 -12.51
CA THR A 58 -29.42 21.15 -11.43
C THR A 58 -29.09 20.08 -10.39
N LEU A 59 -29.58 18.85 -10.55
CA LEU A 59 -29.56 17.81 -9.51
C LEU A 59 -28.48 16.75 -9.72
N TYR A 60 -28.00 16.56 -10.94
CA TYR A 60 -27.13 15.43 -11.28
C TYR A 60 -25.74 15.83 -11.82
N SER A 61 -25.27 17.04 -11.54
CA SER A 61 -23.85 17.36 -11.78
C SER A 61 -22.96 16.68 -10.74
N ARG A 62 -21.76 16.28 -11.13
CA ARG A 62 -20.81 15.49 -10.33
C ARG A 62 -19.38 15.95 -10.54
N LYS A 63 -18.64 16.02 -9.44
CA LYS A 63 -17.21 16.38 -9.37
C LYS A 63 -16.53 15.37 -8.45
N ALA A 64 -15.25 15.11 -8.67
CA ALA A 64 -14.46 14.19 -7.87
C ALA A 64 -13.41 14.95 -7.04
N TRP A 65 -13.09 14.41 -5.86
CA TRP A 65 -12.03 14.84 -4.96
C TRP A 65 -11.09 13.67 -4.71
N ILE A 66 -9.78 13.90 -4.83
CA ILE A 66 -8.74 12.87 -4.72
C ILE A 66 -7.61 13.45 -3.88
N ARG A 67 -7.30 12.86 -2.73
CA ARG A 67 -6.25 13.31 -1.81
C ARG A 67 -5.10 12.33 -1.78
N TYR A 68 -3.88 12.85 -1.74
CA TYR A 68 -2.65 12.08 -1.56
C TYR A 68 -1.91 12.55 -0.32
N ASP A 69 -1.32 11.61 0.41
CA ASP A 69 -0.37 11.89 1.47
C ASP A 69 1.05 11.94 0.86
N LEU A 70 1.76 13.03 1.13
CA LEU A 70 3.12 13.28 0.67
C LEU A 70 4.14 13.10 1.80
N SER A 71 3.70 12.76 3.02
CA SER A 71 4.55 12.81 4.22
C SER A 71 5.76 11.87 4.17
N ASP A 72 5.59 10.77 3.46
CA ASP A 72 6.62 9.75 3.33
C ASP A 72 7.59 10.06 2.20
N LEU A 73 7.43 11.15 1.44
CA LEU A 73 8.32 11.46 0.34
C LEU A 73 9.62 12.13 0.81
N VAL A 74 10.75 11.60 0.33
CA VAL A 74 12.02 12.35 0.34
C VAL A 74 12.14 13.01 -1.02
N VAL A 75 11.78 14.28 -1.06
CA VAL A 75 11.71 15.08 -2.29
C VAL A 75 12.91 16.03 -2.33
N ALA A 76 13.79 15.88 -3.33
CA ALA A 76 14.74 16.94 -3.66
C ALA A 76 14.02 18.08 -4.39
N ASP A 77 13.16 17.72 -5.35
CA ASP A 77 12.19 18.59 -6.01
C ASP A 77 11.04 17.78 -6.64
N PHE A 78 9.97 18.46 -7.04
CA PHE A 78 8.88 17.86 -7.81
C PHE A 78 9.11 18.01 -9.32
N THR A 79 10.27 17.63 -9.85
CA THR A 79 10.53 17.73 -11.29
C THR A 79 9.70 16.74 -12.11
N ASN A 80 9.00 17.25 -13.13
CA ASN A 80 8.13 16.51 -14.05
C ASN A 80 7.06 15.61 -13.39
N PRO A 81 6.27 16.13 -12.43
CA PRO A 81 5.22 15.35 -11.82
C PRO A 81 4.10 15.10 -12.83
N SER A 82 3.36 14.01 -12.64
CA SER A 82 2.18 13.73 -13.46
C SER A 82 1.08 13.06 -12.66
N LEU A 83 -0.16 13.48 -12.87
CA LEU A 83 -1.36 12.86 -12.33
C LEU A 83 -1.98 11.98 -13.42
N SER A 84 -2.03 10.67 -13.18
CA SER A 84 -2.66 9.70 -14.07
C SER A 84 -4.12 9.46 -13.66
N LEU A 85 -5.02 9.52 -14.62
CA LEU A 85 -6.47 9.50 -14.46
C LEU A 85 -7.06 8.37 -15.33
N PRO A 86 -7.18 7.15 -14.76
CA PRO A 86 -7.69 5.97 -15.46
C PRO A 86 -9.21 6.03 -15.58
N MET A 87 -9.70 6.24 -16.80
CA MET A 87 -11.12 6.26 -17.11
C MET A 87 -11.67 4.85 -17.33
N ILE A 88 -12.84 4.59 -16.76
CA ILE A 88 -13.55 3.31 -16.78
C ILE A 88 -15.03 3.50 -17.22
N GLU A 89 -15.75 2.39 -17.44
CA GLU A 89 -17.20 2.45 -17.68
C GLU A 89 -17.94 2.75 -16.38
N SER A 90 -18.73 3.81 -16.37
CA SER A 90 -19.54 4.19 -15.19
C SER A 90 -20.85 3.41 -15.07
N GLY A 91 -21.42 2.94 -16.19
CA GLY A 91 -22.79 2.43 -16.24
C GLY A 91 -23.87 3.50 -15.98
N LEU A 92 -23.50 4.78 -15.90
CA LEU A 92 -24.38 5.88 -15.50
C LEU A 92 -24.67 6.86 -16.65
N GLY A 93 -25.94 7.22 -16.79
CA GLY A 93 -26.42 8.17 -17.80
C GLY A 93 -26.80 7.47 -19.10
N THR A 94 -26.78 8.22 -20.20
CA THR A 94 -27.23 7.77 -21.52
C THR A 94 -26.04 7.63 -22.47
N ASP A 95 -25.98 8.43 -23.53
CA ASP A 95 -24.91 8.35 -24.53
C ASP A 95 -23.81 9.41 -24.28
N ALA A 96 -22.61 9.12 -24.79
CA ALA A 96 -21.48 10.03 -24.84
C ALA A 96 -20.96 10.07 -26.27
N THR A 97 -21.48 10.98 -27.09
CA THR A 97 -20.97 11.26 -28.43
C THR A 97 -20.18 12.57 -28.43
N GLY A 98 -19.11 12.63 -29.23
CA GLY A 98 -18.24 13.80 -29.33
C GLY A 98 -17.11 13.82 -28.32
N ASN A 99 -16.59 15.02 -28.06
CA ASN A 99 -15.44 15.26 -27.20
C ASN A 99 -15.87 15.96 -25.91
N TRP A 100 -15.36 15.47 -24.79
CA TRP A 100 -15.68 15.95 -23.45
C TRP A 100 -14.41 16.47 -22.79
N THR A 101 -14.42 17.73 -22.38
CA THR A 101 -13.28 18.38 -21.73
C THR A 101 -13.44 18.28 -20.23
N PHE A 102 -12.34 17.95 -19.57
CA PHE A 102 -12.22 17.84 -18.12
C PHE A 102 -11.14 18.77 -17.64
N HIS A 103 -11.29 19.24 -16.41
CA HIS A 103 -10.38 20.16 -15.76
C HIS A 103 -9.95 19.58 -14.42
N VAL A 104 -8.66 19.66 -14.13
CA VAL A 104 -8.07 19.32 -12.84
C VAL A 104 -7.62 20.59 -12.12
N TYR A 105 -8.08 20.75 -10.88
CA TYR A 105 -7.68 21.81 -9.97
C TYR A 105 -6.93 21.23 -8.78
N GLY A 106 -5.99 21.99 -8.23
CA GLY A 106 -5.35 21.72 -6.93
C GLY A 106 -5.97 22.62 -5.86
N LEU A 107 -6.27 22.08 -4.69
CA LEU A 107 -6.79 22.82 -3.54
C LEU A 107 -5.64 23.55 -2.84
N THR A 108 -5.68 24.89 -2.80
CA THR A 108 -4.63 25.72 -2.22
C THR A 108 -4.92 26.16 -0.79
N ASP A 109 -6.16 25.99 -0.32
CA ASP A 109 -6.52 26.21 1.08
C ASP A 109 -6.34 24.91 1.86
N GLU A 110 -5.12 24.71 2.37
CA GLU A 110 -4.69 23.49 3.05
C GLU A 110 -5.49 23.12 4.31
N SER A 111 -6.24 24.09 4.87
CA SER A 111 -7.15 23.83 5.99
C SER A 111 -8.32 22.92 5.59
N LEU A 112 -8.56 22.75 4.29
CA LEU A 112 -9.66 21.97 3.74
C LEU A 112 -9.24 20.58 3.26
N ASP A 113 -7.96 20.19 3.36
CA ASP A 113 -7.50 18.85 2.97
C ASP A 113 -8.02 17.74 3.91
N SER A 114 -8.42 18.08 5.14
CA SER A 114 -8.89 17.13 6.14
C SER A 114 -10.36 16.71 5.97
N TRP A 115 -10.77 16.39 4.74
CA TRP A 115 -12.09 15.87 4.41
C TRP A 115 -12.17 14.34 4.56
N SER A 116 -13.38 13.79 4.67
CA SER A 116 -13.61 12.34 4.84
C SER A 116 -14.57 11.80 3.79
N GLU A 117 -14.17 10.73 3.13
CA GLU A 117 -14.97 9.95 2.18
C GLU A 117 -16.33 9.51 2.74
N ALA A 118 -16.38 9.23 4.04
CA ALA A 118 -17.58 8.77 4.74
C ALA A 118 -18.58 9.90 5.05
N SER A 119 -18.27 11.15 4.73
CA SER A 119 -19.14 12.29 5.07
C SER A 119 -19.16 13.42 4.04
N LEU A 120 -18.30 13.38 3.02
CA LEU A 120 -18.25 14.39 1.98
C LEU A 120 -19.54 14.35 1.15
N LEU A 121 -20.21 15.50 1.08
CA LEU A 121 -21.38 15.77 0.25
C LEU A 121 -21.11 16.98 -0.63
N TRP A 122 -21.94 17.20 -1.65
CA TRP A 122 -21.77 18.34 -2.55
C TRP A 122 -21.70 19.69 -1.82
N ASN A 123 -22.52 19.89 -0.79
CA ASN A 123 -22.54 21.14 -0.04
C ASN A 123 -21.39 21.31 0.96
N THR A 124 -20.69 20.24 1.32
CA THR A 124 -19.56 20.25 2.26
C THR A 124 -18.21 20.02 1.57
N ALA A 125 -18.21 19.68 0.28
CA ALA A 125 -17.00 19.34 -0.45
C ALA A 125 -16.02 20.54 -0.55
N PRO A 126 -14.71 20.31 -0.34
CA PRO A 126 -13.69 21.36 -0.38
C PRO A 126 -13.75 22.19 -1.67
N ALA A 127 -13.74 23.51 -1.49
CA ALA A 127 -13.78 24.52 -2.56
C ALA A 127 -14.92 24.36 -3.59
N ASN A 128 -15.98 23.61 -3.30
CA ASN A 128 -17.08 23.43 -4.23
C ASN A 128 -17.98 24.68 -4.31
N VAL A 129 -18.26 25.17 -5.52
CA VAL A 129 -19.31 26.17 -5.74
C VAL A 129 -20.63 25.46 -6.01
N THR A 130 -21.49 25.40 -5.00
CA THR A 130 -22.69 24.55 -5.00
C THR A 130 -23.73 24.90 -6.07
N GLY A 131 -23.78 26.17 -6.48
CA GLY A 131 -24.67 26.66 -7.53
C GLY A 131 -24.20 26.40 -8.96
N SER A 132 -23.07 25.70 -9.15
CA SER A 132 -22.50 25.42 -10.47
C SER A 132 -22.07 23.96 -10.61
N GLY A 133 -22.45 23.34 -11.73
CA GLY A 133 -22.07 21.97 -12.06
C GLY A 133 -20.57 21.77 -12.25
N THR A 134 -19.81 22.85 -12.49
CA THR A 134 -18.38 22.79 -12.81
C THR A 134 -17.51 23.69 -11.94
N ALA A 135 -18.02 24.82 -11.45
CA ALA A 135 -17.15 25.81 -10.80
C ALA A 135 -16.60 25.33 -9.46
N VAL A 136 -15.34 25.64 -9.21
CA VAL A 136 -14.67 25.56 -7.91
C VAL A 136 -14.30 26.98 -7.46
N ASP A 137 -14.11 27.19 -6.16
CA ASP A 137 -13.75 28.50 -5.61
C ASP A 137 -12.34 28.88 -6.05
N PRO A 138 -12.17 29.91 -6.92
CA PRO A 138 -10.87 30.27 -7.45
C PRO A 138 -9.94 30.91 -6.41
N THR A 139 -10.45 31.27 -5.23
CA THR A 139 -9.63 31.78 -4.12
C THR A 139 -8.99 30.65 -3.30
N LYS A 140 -9.48 29.41 -3.48
CA LYS A 140 -9.06 28.21 -2.77
C LYS A 140 -8.47 27.15 -3.68
N THR A 141 -8.36 27.43 -4.97
CA THR A 141 -7.89 26.46 -5.96
C THR A 141 -7.01 27.10 -7.02
N VAL A 142 -6.18 26.28 -7.64
CA VAL A 142 -5.39 26.63 -8.83
C VAL A 142 -5.66 25.64 -9.95
N SER A 143 -5.76 26.13 -11.18
CA SER A 143 -5.91 25.30 -12.38
C SER A 143 -4.60 24.57 -12.69
N LEU A 144 -4.64 23.24 -12.78
CA LEU A 144 -3.47 22.42 -13.08
C LEU A 144 -3.41 21.97 -14.55
N GLY A 145 -4.55 21.87 -15.21
CA GLY A 145 -4.63 21.55 -16.63
C GLY A 145 -5.97 20.95 -17.03
N THR A 146 -6.10 20.69 -18.32
CA THR A 146 -7.29 20.10 -18.93
C THR A 146 -6.93 18.93 -19.82
N PHE A 147 -7.83 17.96 -19.95
CA PHE A 147 -7.72 16.88 -20.93
C PHE A 147 -9.06 16.67 -21.64
N THR A 148 -8.99 16.04 -22.82
CA THR A 148 -10.18 15.78 -23.65
C THR A 148 -10.35 14.29 -23.86
N VAL A 149 -11.58 13.84 -23.69
CA VAL A 149 -12.00 12.45 -23.80
C VAL A 149 -12.94 12.32 -25.00
N ALA A 150 -12.67 11.38 -25.89
CA ALA A 150 -13.59 11.02 -26.97
C ALA A 150 -14.64 10.01 -26.47
N GLY A 151 -15.91 10.32 -26.73
CA GLY A 151 -17.05 9.49 -26.35
C GLY A 151 -17.09 9.18 -24.85
N LYS A 152 -17.23 7.90 -24.49
CA LYS A 152 -17.22 7.43 -23.09
C LYS A 152 -15.83 7.42 -22.45
N GLY A 153 -14.76 7.45 -23.24
CA GLY A 153 -13.41 7.58 -22.71
C GLY A 153 -12.72 6.34 -22.20
N TYR A 154 -13.24 5.15 -22.49
CA TYR A 154 -12.58 3.88 -22.19
C TYR A 154 -12.70 2.92 -23.38
N THR A 155 -11.77 1.98 -23.51
CA THR A 155 -11.80 0.93 -24.54
C THR A 155 -11.71 -0.45 -23.90
N GLY A 156 -12.86 -1.07 -23.61
CA GLY A 156 -12.97 -2.45 -23.11
C GLY A 156 -12.59 -2.66 -21.64
N SER A 157 -11.54 -2.02 -21.14
CA SER A 157 -11.08 -2.17 -19.74
C SER A 157 -10.86 -0.80 -19.08
N SER A 158 -9.90 -0.02 -19.56
CA SER A 158 -9.68 1.37 -19.12
C SER A 158 -8.90 2.18 -20.17
N THR A 159 -8.89 3.50 -20.04
CA THR A 159 -7.98 4.37 -20.78
C THR A 159 -7.47 5.47 -19.86
N THR A 160 -6.16 5.63 -19.79
CA THR A 160 -5.52 6.56 -18.85
C THR A 160 -5.20 7.88 -19.54
N TYR A 161 -5.63 8.98 -18.91
CA TYR A 161 -5.28 10.34 -19.29
C TYR A 161 -4.31 10.91 -18.25
N THR A 162 -3.45 11.85 -18.65
CA THR A 162 -2.42 12.38 -17.76
C THR A 162 -2.43 13.90 -17.79
N ILE A 163 -2.32 14.52 -16.61
CA ILE A 163 -2.00 15.95 -16.44
C ILE A 163 -0.60 16.06 -15.86
N GLY A 164 0.20 16.99 -16.36
CA GLY A 164 1.52 17.28 -15.82
C GLY A 164 1.96 18.70 -16.17
N GLY A 165 3.22 19.01 -15.89
CA GLY A 165 3.84 20.29 -16.24
C GLY A 165 3.91 21.29 -15.10
N ALA A 166 4.28 22.53 -15.44
CA ALA A 166 4.72 23.53 -14.47
C ALA A 166 3.65 23.92 -13.43
N ALA A 167 2.36 23.89 -13.78
CA ALA A 167 1.27 24.21 -12.85
C ALA A 167 1.17 23.14 -11.75
N LEU A 168 1.20 21.85 -12.12
CA LEU A 168 1.22 20.74 -11.16
C LEU A 168 2.48 20.78 -10.29
N GLN A 169 3.66 21.00 -10.91
CA GLN A 169 4.90 21.14 -10.16
C GLN A 169 4.86 22.28 -9.15
N SER A 170 4.36 23.45 -9.54
CA SER A 170 4.28 24.61 -8.65
C SER A 170 3.30 24.38 -7.50
N PHE A 171 2.18 23.73 -7.79
CA PHE A 171 1.18 23.34 -6.78
C PHE A 171 1.77 22.41 -5.72
N LEU A 172 2.42 21.31 -6.15
CA LEU A 172 3.06 20.36 -5.23
C LEU A 172 4.18 21.03 -4.43
N ALA A 173 4.99 21.89 -5.07
CA ALA A 173 6.08 22.59 -4.39
C ALA A 173 5.61 23.68 -3.41
N SER A 174 4.35 24.10 -3.49
CA SER A 174 3.76 25.08 -2.57
C SER A 174 3.08 24.45 -1.35
N ASP A 175 2.92 23.13 -1.35
CA ASP A 175 2.28 22.38 -0.27
C ASP A 175 3.10 22.44 1.04
N THR A 176 2.44 22.71 2.15
CA THR A 176 3.07 22.87 3.47
C THR A 176 2.59 21.89 4.53
N ASN A 177 1.46 21.22 4.31
CA ASN A 177 0.88 20.23 5.21
C ASN A 177 1.17 18.77 4.80
N GLN A 178 1.89 18.56 3.69
CA GLN A 178 2.22 17.26 3.09
C GLN A 178 0.97 16.49 2.64
N ARG A 179 -0.12 17.17 2.29
CA ARG A 179 -1.36 16.56 1.84
C ARG A 179 -1.99 17.39 0.74
N VAL A 180 -2.11 16.81 -0.44
CA VAL A 180 -2.65 17.52 -1.60
C VAL A 180 -3.99 16.96 -2.03
N THR A 181 -4.98 17.83 -2.18
CA THR A 181 -6.29 17.48 -2.79
C THR A 181 -6.40 17.99 -4.23
N PHE A 182 -6.76 17.09 -5.12
CA PHE A 182 -7.15 17.38 -6.51
C PHE A 182 -8.67 17.38 -6.64
N ILE A 183 -9.20 18.31 -7.44
CA ILE A 183 -10.62 18.37 -7.80
C ILE A 183 -10.73 18.19 -9.30
N VAL A 184 -11.53 17.22 -9.74
CA VAL A 184 -11.76 16.95 -11.17
C VAL A 184 -13.19 17.31 -11.53
N THR A 185 -13.35 18.10 -12.60
CA THR A 185 -14.63 18.56 -13.13
C THR A 185 -14.74 18.23 -14.61
N ARG A 186 -15.97 18.12 -15.12
CA ARG A 186 -16.24 18.06 -16.56
C ARG A 186 -16.74 19.42 -17.03
N ASP A 187 -15.97 20.10 -17.86
CA ASP A 187 -16.33 21.44 -18.35
C ASP A 187 -17.38 21.40 -19.46
N THR A 188 -17.39 20.31 -20.24
CA THR A 188 -18.38 20.13 -21.30
C THR A 188 -19.74 19.75 -20.71
N GLN A 189 -20.71 20.65 -20.86
CA GLN A 189 -22.10 20.39 -20.49
C GLN A 189 -22.71 19.33 -21.40
N ALA A 190 -23.48 18.40 -20.84
CA ALA A 190 -24.32 17.53 -21.64
C ALA A 190 -25.28 18.37 -22.49
N PRO A 191 -25.42 18.16 -23.80
CA PRO A 191 -26.28 19.02 -24.62
C PRO A 191 -27.77 18.76 -24.37
N ASN A 192 -28.15 17.56 -23.93
CA ASN A 192 -29.54 17.14 -23.68
C ASN A 192 -29.56 15.80 -22.93
N ALA A 193 -30.76 15.36 -22.50
CA ALA A 193 -30.96 14.11 -21.76
C ALA A 193 -30.50 12.83 -22.49
N THR A 194 -30.46 12.82 -23.83
CA THR A 194 -30.05 11.64 -24.64
C THR A 194 -28.53 11.50 -24.72
N VAL A 195 -27.80 12.61 -24.64
CA VAL A 195 -26.33 12.65 -24.60
C VAL A 195 -25.91 13.19 -23.23
N ASN A 196 -26.16 12.39 -22.19
CA ASN A 196 -26.05 12.80 -20.79
C ASN A 196 -25.31 11.77 -19.92
N TYR A 197 -24.29 11.14 -20.49
CA TYR A 197 -23.43 10.19 -19.80
C TYR A 197 -22.72 10.82 -18.60
N ALA A 198 -22.49 10.04 -17.55
CA ALA A 198 -21.57 10.40 -16.47
C ALA A 198 -20.26 9.65 -16.70
N HIS A 199 -19.16 10.37 -16.91
CA HIS A 199 -17.85 9.74 -17.03
C HIS A 199 -17.36 9.26 -15.66
N ALA A 200 -16.41 8.32 -15.63
CA ALA A 200 -15.90 7.77 -14.39
C ALA A 200 -14.39 7.55 -14.44
N LEU A 201 -13.73 7.90 -13.35
CA LEU A 201 -12.38 7.41 -13.03
C LEU A 201 -12.49 6.17 -12.13
N ALA A 202 -11.52 5.28 -12.16
CA ALA A 202 -11.39 4.26 -11.14
C ALA A 202 -11.07 4.90 -9.78
N SER A 203 -11.80 4.50 -8.75
CA SER A 203 -11.56 4.89 -7.35
C SER A 203 -10.64 3.89 -6.65
N ARG A 204 -10.26 4.20 -5.41
CA ARG A 204 -9.53 3.34 -4.47
C ARG A 204 -10.34 2.10 -4.03
N GLU A 205 -11.54 1.89 -4.52
CA GLU A 205 -12.34 0.68 -4.26
C GLU A 205 -12.49 -0.16 -5.53
N HIS A 206 -11.87 0.25 -6.63
CA HIS A 206 -11.98 -0.44 -7.91
C HIS A 206 -11.10 -1.70 -7.94
N GLY A 207 -11.69 -2.86 -7.70
CA GLY A 207 -10.99 -4.13 -7.53
C GLY A 207 -10.19 -4.70 -8.71
N SER A 208 -10.06 -4.00 -9.84
CA SER A 208 -9.28 -4.49 -11.01
C SER A 208 -8.55 -3.43 -11.84
N VAL A 209 -8.69 -2.13 -11.55
CA VAL A 209 -8.08 -1.05 -12.34
C VAL A 209 -7.51 -0.03 -11.37
N ALA A 210 -6.20 0.24 -11.51
CA ALA A 210 -5.49 1.44 -11.04
C ALA A 210 -6.39 2.58 -10.51
N PRO A 211 -6.43 3.04 -9.24
CA PRO A 211 -7.04 4.34 -9.00
C PRO A 211 -6.17 5.45 -9.62
N ALA A 212 -6.65 6.68 -9.60
CA ALA A 212 -5.86 7.82 -10.01
C ALA A 212 -4.53 7.87 -9.25
N SER A 213 -3.39 8.02 -9.93
CA SER A 213 -2.07 7.98 -9.29
C SER A 213 -1.25 9.23 -9.55
N LEU A 214 -0.53 9.68 -8.52
CA LEU A 214 0.41 10.78 -8.60
C LEU A 214 1.82 10.21 -8.78
N VAL A 215 2.40 10.44 -9.95
CA VAL A 215 3.74 9.97 -10.32
C VAL A 215 4.73 11.11 -10.16
N LEU A 216 5.78 10.86 -9.38
CA LEU A 216 6.80 11.83 -8.99
C LEU A 216 8.19 11.29 -9.33
N PRO A 217 8.69 11.52 -10.57
CA PRO A 217 9.93 10.92 -11.05
C PRO A 217 11.20 11.33 -10.27
N SER A 218 11.16 12.49 -9.62
CA SER A 218 12.29 13.05 -8.86
C SER A 218 12.08 13.00 -7.34
N ALA A 219 10.99 12.37 -6.90
CA ALA A 219 10.79 12.01 -5.52
C ALA A 219 11.06 10.51 -5.37
N VAL A 220 11.68 10.15 -4.25
CA VAL A 220 11.65 8.78 -3.77
C VAL A 220 10.70 8.73 -2.60
N LEU A 221 10.01 7.60 -2.45
CA LEU A 221 9.46 7.28 -1.14
C LEU A 221 10.67 7.24 -0.19
N GLY A 222 10.61 8.07 0.84
CA GLY A 222 11.49 7.96 1.97
C GLY A 222 11.45 6.53 2.50
N PRO A 223 12.50 6.08 3.20
CA PRO A 223 12.41 4.82 3.90
C PRO A 223 11.16 4.91 4.80
N PRO A 224 10.18 3.99 4.68
CA PRO A 224 9.03 3.93 5.57
C PRO A 224 9.46 4.19 7.01
N THR A 225 8.68 5.00 7.73
CA THR A 225 9.05 5.50 9.05
C THR A 225 8.81 4.42 10.10
N TYR A 226 9.42 3.24 9.89
CA TYR A 226 9.22 2.09 10.75
C TYR A 226 9.53 2.48 12.20
N LEU A 227 8.62 2.13 13.09
CA LEU A 227 8.98 1.97 14.49
C LEU A 227 10.08 0.93 14.62
N ALA A 228 9.98 -0.18 13.87
CA ALA A 228 11.05 -1.14 13.65
C ALA A 228 10.78 -2.03 12.41
N HIS A 229 11.84 -2.55 11.80
CA HIS A 229 11.77 -3.50 10.67
C HIS A 229 12.81 -4.59 10.82
N GLU A 230 12.46 -5.83 10.48
CA GLU A 230 13.31 -7.01 10.43
C GLU A 230 12.95 -7.86 9.20
N GLY A 231 13.85 -7.87 8.21
CA GLY A 231 13.78 -8.77 7.03
C GLY A 231 14.75 -9.95 7.11
N PHE A 232 15.24 -10.27 8.32
CA PHE A 232 16.13 -11.39 8.63
C PHE A 232 17.37 -11.50 7.75
N SER A 233 17.93 -10.38 7.30
CA SER A 233 19.05 -10.29 6.34
C SER A 233 20.40 -10.68 6.97
N TYR A 234 20.48 -11.92 7.47
CA TYR A 234 21.62 -12.54 8.11
C TYR A 234 22.16 -13.71 7.27
N ASP A 235 23.37 -14.18 7.61
CA ASP A 235 23.79 -15.50 7.19
C ASP A 235 22.86 -16.58 7.77
N THR A 236 22.71 -17.70 7.08
CA THR A 236 21.88 -18.80 7.55
C THR A 236 22.41 -19.41 8.86
N GLY A 237 21.50 -19.96 9.67
CA GLY A 237 21.79 -20.52 10.99
C GLY A 237 21.16 -19.72 12.13
N ASP A 238 21.74 -19.83 13.33
CA ASP A 238 21.18 -19.28 14.59
C ASP A 238 20.87 -17.76 14.51
N LEU A 239 19.65 -17.36 14.94
CA LEU A 239 19.22 -15.96 15.10
C LEU A 239 19.77 -15.37 16.40
N ASN A 240 20.14 -16.17 17.40
CA ASN A 240 20.62 -15.65 18.66
C ASN A 240 21.87 -14.77 18.48
N ASN A 241 21.87 -13.60 19.14
CA ASN A 241 22.89 -12.54 19.00
C ASN A 241 22.99 -11.89 17.60
N ARG A 242 22.04 -12.11 16.69
CA ARG A 242 22.00 -11.42 15.39
C ARG A 242 21.37 -10.03 15.54
N ALA A 243 21.94 -9.05 14.85
CA ALA A 243 21.47 -7.66 14.86
C ALA A 243 21.53 -7.04 13.46
N ALA A 244 20.37 -6.85 12.85
CA ALA A 244 20.15 -6.11 11.61
C ALA A 244 18.77 -5.44 11.68
N GLY A 245 18.28 -4.95 10.55
CA GLY A 245 17.02 -4.23 10.48
C GLY A 245 17.10 -2.82 11.09
N LEU A 246 15.94 -2.20 11.26
CA LEU A 246 15.80 -0.82 11.71
C LEU A 246 14.98 -0.74 13.01
N GLY A 247 15.21 0.28 13.84
CA GLY A 247 14.37 0.55 15.01
C GLY A 247 14.61 -0.33 16.24
N TRP A 248 15.67 -1.14 16.27
CA TRP A 248 16.01 -2.03 17.40
C TRP A 248 17.15 -1.47 18.27
N ASN A 249 17.14 -1.78 19.58
CA ASN A 249 18.17 -1.42 20.56
C ASN A 249 19.08 -2.59 20.98
N SER A 250 18.73 -3.80 20.58
CA SER A 250 19.45 -5.02 20.96
C SER A 250 19.55 -5.98 19.79
N PRO A 251 20.52 -6.90 19.79
CA PRO A 251 20.42 -8.15 19.04
C PRO A 251 19.21 -8.98 19.51
N TRP A 252 18.87 -10.01 18.73
CA TRP A 252 17.93 -11.05 19.15
C TRP A 252 18.50 -11.86 20.32
N ALA A 253 17.67 -12.12 21.31
CA ALA A 253 17.91 -13.15 22.33
C ALA A 253 16.97 -14.32 22.03
N ALA A 254 17.51 -15.43 21.50
CA ALA A 254 16.74 -16.53 20.93
C ALA A 254 17.16 -17.91 21.48
N THR A 255 16.21 -18.85 21.41
CA THR A 255 16.41 -20.26 21.77
C THR A 255 16.83 -21.04 20.52
N SER A 256 18.15 -21.19 20.34
CA SER A 256 18.79 -21.70 19.12
C SER A 256 18.42 -23.14 18.69
N ALA A 257 17.64 -23.89 19.49
CA ALA A 257 17.22 -25.25 19.17
C ALA A 257 15.97 -25.31 18.27
N ASN A 258 15.21 -24.21 18.21
CA ASN A 258 13.86 -24.18 17.65
C ASN A 258 13.67 -23.09 16.59
N GLU A 259 14.74 -22.37 16.27
CA GLU A 259 14.77 -21.35 15.24
C GLU A 259 16.02 -21.44 14.38
N SER A 260 15.94 -20.94 13.15
CA SER A 260 17.08 -20.74 12.28
C SER A 260 16.75 -19.73 11.19
N VAL A 261 17.70 -18.86 10.83
CA VAL A 261 17.66 -18.08 9.59
C VAL A 261 17.93 -19.03 8.42
N ILE A 262 17.02 -19.07 7.46
CA ILE A 262 17.10 -19.91 6.26
C ILE A 262 16.98 -19.07 4.99
N ALA A 263 17.35 -19.66 3.85
CA ALA A 263 16.99 -19.14 2.54
C ALA A 263 15.71 -19.85 2.06
N PRO A 264 14.51 -19.23 2.17
CA PRO A 264 13.27 -19.88 1.77
C PRO A 264 13.23 -20.13 0.26
N ALA A 265 12.71 -21.29 -0.15
CA ALA A 265 12.55 -21.67 -1.54
C ALA A 265 11.13 -22.23 -1.78
N PRO A 266 10.23 -21.49 -2.47
CA PRO A 266 10.42 -20.14 -3.00
C PRO A 266 10.52 -19.08 -1.88
N PRO A 267 11.01 -17.85 -2.17
CA PRO A 267 10.91 -16.71 -1.26
C PRO A 267 9.48 -16.49 -0.78
N LEU A 268 9.33 -15.84 0.39
CA LEU A 268 8.01 -15.41 0.84
C LEU A 268 7.62 -14.19 0.01
N THR A 269 6.45 -14.24 -0.59
CA THR A 269 5.93 -13.13 -1.39
C THR A 269 4.43 -13.12 -1.24
N TYR A 270 3.87 -11.93 -1.07
CA TYR A 270 2.44 -11.70 -1.07
C TYR A 270 2.10 -10.64 -2.11
N ALA A 271 1.12 -10.95 -2.96
CA ALA A 271 0.66 -10.07 -4.03
C ALA A 271 -0.87 -10.14 -4.12
N GLN A 272 -1.56 -9.05 -3.80
CA GLN A 272 -3.01 -8.94 -3.92
C GLN A 272 -3.45 -7.48 -4.14
N GLY A 273 -4.24 -7.24 -5.19
CA GLY A 273 -4.57 -5.87 -5.62
C GLY A 273 -3.30 -5.06 -5.94
N TYR A 274 -3.17 -3.88 -5.34
CA TYR A 274 -1.95 -3.04 -5.42
C TYR A 274 -0.92 -3.35 -4.33
N GLY A 275 -1.22 -4.28 -3.44
CA GLY A 275 -0.32 -4.71 -2.39
C GLY A 275 0.68 -5.74 -2.91
N LEU A 276 1.98 -5.42 -2.81
CA LEU A 276 3.05 -6.38 -3.05
C LEU A 276 4.08 -6.26 -1.93
N VAL A 277 4.22 -7.34 -1.18
CA VAL A 277 5.23 -7.49 -0.13
C VAL A 277 6.16 -8.61 -0.56
N GLU A 278 7.35 -8.22 -0.97
CA GLU A 278 8.43 -9.15 -1.31
C GLU A 278 9.28 -9.39 -0.06
N GLY A 279 9.31 -10.64 0.38
CA GLY A 279 10.28 -11.10 1.36
C GLY A 279 11.69 -11.07 0.80
N GLY A 280 12.66 -11.13 1.69
CA GLY A 280 14.07 -11.15 1.31
C GLY A 280 14.53 -12.54 0.85
N ASP A 281 15.83 -12.65 0.58
CA ASP A 281 16.49 -13.94 0.36
C ASP A 281 16.66 -14.77 1.66
N ARG A 282 16.17 -14.25 2.79
CA ARG A 282 16.31 -14.83 4.11
C ARG A 282 15.01 -14.70 4.88
N ALA A 283 14.72 -15.67 5.73
CA ALA A 283 13.56 -15.68 6.60
C ALA A 283 13.85 -16.47 7.88
N LEU A 284 13.04 -16.27 8.91
CA LEU A 284 13.09 -17.05 10.14
C LEU A 284 12.30 -18.34 10.01
N ALA A 285 12.95 -19.49 10.12
CA ALA A 285 12.32 -20.77 10.34
C ALA A 285 12.06 -21.01 11.83
N ILE A 286 10.89 -21.57 12.15
CA ILE A 286 10.43 -21.91 13.49
C ILE A 286 10.01 -23.37 13.49
N THR A 287 10.51 -24.14 14.45
CA THR A 287 10.19 -25.57 14.63
C THR A 287 10.06 -25.91 16.11
N GLY A 288 9.18 -26.83 16.48
CA GLY A 288 9.03 -27.28 17.85
C GLY A 288 8.60 -26.18 18.83
N ASN A 289 8.79 -26.44 20.13
CA ASN A 289 8.08 -25.73 21.21
C ASN A 289 9.00 -24.85 22.04
N THR A 290 8.58 -23.60 22.23
CA THR A 290 9.29 -22.60 23.03
C THR A 290 8.33 -21.76 23.88
N ASP A 291 8.31 -22.03 25.19
CA ASP A 291 7.50 -21.32 26.18
C ASP A 291 8.41 -20.91 27.35
N PRO A 292 8.52 -19.61 27.72
CA PRO A 292 7.70 -18.48 27.27
C PRO A 292 8.07 -17.84 25.94
N ASN A 293 9.30 -17.99 25.45
CA ASN A 293 9.80 -17.20 24.33
C ASN A 293 10.69 -18.04 23.39
N LEU A 294 10.42 -17.93 22.09
CA LEU A 294 11.33 -18.38 21.03
C LEU A 294 12.49 -17.40 20.90
N ALA A 295 12.16 -16.13 20.68
CA ALA A 295 13.11 -15.05 20.45
C ALA A 295 12.52 -13.73 20.96
N THR A 296 13.36 -12.86 21.49
CA THR A 296 12.96 -11.53 21.96
C THR A 296 13.92 -10.46 21.48
N ARG A 297 13.39 -9.24 21.30
CA ARG A 297 14.17 -8.08 20.92
C ARG A 297 13.59 -6.81 21.51
N THR A 298 14.45 -5.83 21.76
CA THR A 298 14.05 -4.54 22.33
C THR A 298 14.04 -3.46 21.26
N LEU A 299 12.96 -2.67 21.21
CA LEU A 299 12.83 -1.47 20.39
C LEU A 299 13.81 -0.39 20.85
N ARG A 300 14.27 0.44 19.90
CA ARG A 300 15.15 1.59 20.14
C ARG A 300 14.55 2.60 21.12
N ARG A 301 13.22 2.71 21.15
CA ARG A 301 12.46 3.54 22.08
C ARG A 301 11.28 2.74 22.64
N THR A 302 10.91 3.03 23.88
CA THR A 302 9.62 2.57 24.42
C THR A 302 8.49 3.19 23.59
N TRP A 303 7.59 2.35 23.10
CA TRP A 303 6.40 2.79 22.40
C TRP A 303 5.28 3.08 23.40
N SER A 304 4.71 4.27 23.32
CA SER A 304 3.66 4.74 24.23
C SER A 304 2.54 5.51 23.52
N ALA A 305 2.51 5.52 22.18
CA ALA A 305 1.44 6.18 21.44
C ALA A 305 0.10 5.42 21.58
N ASN A 306 -0.96 5.97 20.99
CA ASN A 306 -2.30 5.39 21.08
C ASN A 306 -2.49 4.14 20.24
N GLU A 307 -1.69 3.97 19.20
CA GLU A 307 -1.80 2.85 18.29
C GLU A 307 -0.43 2.35 17.83
N VAL A 308 -0.40 1.14 17.30
CA VAL A 308 0.75 0.56 16.59
C VAL A 308 0.24 -0.45 15.59
N TYR A 309 0.80 -0.41 14.40
CA TYR A 309 0.60 -1.41 13.38
C TYR A 309 1.76 -2.41 13.39
N ILE A 310 1.46 -3.66 13.07
CA ILE A 310 2.43 -4.72 12.80
C ILE A 310 2.07 -5.41 11.50
N SER A 311 3.07 -5.79 10.71
CA SER A 311 2.87 -6.79 9.67
C SER A 311 4.02 -7.78 9.58
N PHE A 312 3.76 -8.92 8.95
CA PHE A 312 4.76 -9.92 8.59
C PHE A 312 4.20 -10.88 7.55
N LEU A 313 5.11 -11.51 6.82
CA LEU A 313 4.82 -12.66 5.98
C LEU A 313 4.93 -13.94 6.81
N LEU A 314 3.99 -14.87 6.62
CA LEU A 314 3.97 -16.16 7.28
C LEU A 314 3.71 -17.28 6.27
N ARG A 315 4.41 -18.41 6.38
CA ARG A 315 4.12 -19.62 5.62
C ARG A 315 4.17 -20.84 6.52
N TRP A 316 3.12 -21.66 6.49
CA TRP A 316 3.17 -23.01 7.04
C TRP A 316 3.83 -23.94 6.01
N ALA A 317 5.14 -24.13 6.13
CA ALA A 317 5.96 -24.72 5.07
C ALA A 317 6.04 -26.26 5.13
N ALA A 318 5.81 -26.87 6.29
CA ALA A 318 5.74 -28.32 6.45
C ALA A 318 4.86 -28.71 7.65
N GLY A 319 4.36 -29.95 7.64
CA GLY A 319 3.42 -30.46 8.65
C GLY A 319 1.97 -30.04 8.38
N THR A 320 1.10 -30.26 9.36
CA THR A 320 -0.33 -29.88 9.33
C THR A 320 -0.64 -28.97 10.49
N VAL A 321 -1.53 -28.00 10.32
CA VAL A 321 -1.99 -27.18 11.44
C VAL A 321 -2.98 -28.00 12.28
N ASN A 322 -2.55 -28.38 13.48
CA ASN A 322 -3.30 -29.18 14.43
C ASN A 322 -3.96 -28.30 15.51
N GLN A 323 -4.71 -28.95 16.40
CA GLN A 323 -5.36 -28.27 17.51
C GLN A 323 -4.33 -27.53 18.36
N ASN A 324 -4.49 -26.21 18.48
CA ASN A 324 -3.70 -25.36 19.37
C ASN A 324 -2.21 -25.26 18.99
N ASP A 325 -1.85 -25.59 17.76
CA ASP A 325 -0.55 -25.22 17.21
C ASP A 325 -0.43 -23.70 17.22
N PHE A 326 0.56 -23.22 17.95
CA PHE A 326 0.64 -21.82 18.31
C PHE A 326 1.95 -21.25 17.83
N VAL A 327 1.90 -20.24 16.97
CA VAL A 327 3.06 -19.39 16.63
C VAL A 327 2.59 -17.96 16.66
N ALA A 328 3.21 -17.12 17.48
CA ALA A 328 2.76 -15.75 17.64
C ALA A 328 3.89 -14.76 17.85
N ILE A 329 3.64 -13.55 17.37
CA ILE A 329 4.40 -12.35 17.76
C ILE A 329 3.62 -11.67 18.88
N TRP A 330 4.31 -11.31 19.96
CA TRP A 330 3.73 -10.68 21.15
C TRP A 330 4.43 -9.36 21.52
N PHE A 331 3.70 -8.51 22.24
CA PHE A 331 4.18 -7.22 22.75
C PHE A 331 4.27 -7.19 24.27
N GLY A 332 5.36 -6.62 24.78
CA GLY A 332 5.61 -6.41 26.21
C GLY A 332 6.01 -7.68 26.96
N SER A 333 5.17 -8.72 26.92
CA SER A 333 5.43 -10.03 27.51
C SER A 333 4.78 -11.18 26.72
N SER A 334 5.22 -12.41 26.95
CA SER A 334 4.65 -13.63 26.33
C SER A 334 3.16 -13.88 26.62
N ASN A 335 2.60 -13.16 27.59
CA ASN A 335 1.19 -13.18 27.96
C ASN A 335 0.44 -11.90 27.54
N GLY A 336 1.12 -10.95 26.89
CA GLY A 336 0.54 -9.72 26.38
C GLY A 336 -0.25 -9.92 25.08
N PRO A 337 -0.63 -8.82 24.43
CA PRO A 337 -1.22 -8.83 23.11
C PRO A 337 -0.34 -9.56 22.12
N SER A 338 -0.97 -10.43 21.33
CA SER A 338 -0.27 -11.22 20.34
C SER A 338 -1.15 -11.56 19.14
N ILE A 339 -0.50 -11.78 18.01
CA ILE A 339 -1.11 -12.12 16.73
C ILE A 339 -0.30 -13.23 16.07
N GLY A 340 -0.95 -14.06 15.26
CA GLY A 340 -0.28 -15.15 14.54
C GLY A 340 -1.22 -16.31 14.28
N VAL A 341 -0.71 -17.52 14.44
CA VAL A 341 -1.43 -18.78 14.24
C VAL A 341 -1.75 -19.41 15.60
N LYS A 342 -3.00 -19.83 15.75
CA LYS A 342 -3.48 -20.70 16.81
C LYS A 342 -4.47 -21.69 16.18
N GLY A 343 -3.95 -22.86 15.83
CA GLY A 343 -4.61 -23.82 14.97
C GLY A 343 -6.00 -24.24 15.46
N ASN A 344 -6.93 -24.30 14.50
CA ASN A 344 -8.28 -24.85 14.66
C ASN A 344 -9.11 -24.23 15.79
N GLU A 345 -8.91 -22.95 16.09
CA GLU A 345 -9.52 -22.24 17.21
C GLU A 345 -9.33 -22.94 18.58
N ASP A 346 -8.24 -23.70 18.74
CA ASP A 346 -8.02 -24.55 19.93
C ASP A 346 -9.04 -25.70 20.05
N THR A 347 -9.59 -26.15 18.92
CA THR A 347 -10.49 -27.30 18.83
C THR A 347 -9.88 -28.41 17.96
N ALA A 348 -10.41 -29.63 18.05
CA ALA A 348 -9.96 -30.75 17.23
C ALA A 348 -10.56 -30.75 15.80
N ASP A 349 -11.34 -29.74 15.41
CA ASP A 349 -11.94 -29.65 14.08
C ASP A 349 -11.00 -28.93 13.10
N PRO A 350 -10.43 -29.62 12.10
CA PRO A 350 -9.46 -29.06 11.16
C PRO A 350 -10.05 -28.02 10.19
N ASN A 351 -11.36 -27.78 10.23
CA ASN A 351 -12.02 -26.78 9.39
C ASN A 351 -12.20 -25.44 10.12
N ARG A 352 -11.68 -25.33 11.35
CA ARG A 352 -11.79 -24.13 12.19
C ARG A 352 -10.67 -23.15 11.90
N LEU A 353 -10.92 -21.89 12.24
CA LEU A 353 -10.05 -20.78 11.87
C LEU A 353 -8.67 -20.87 12.55
N ASP A 354 -7.62 -20.43 11.86
CA ASP A 354 -6.23 -20.66 12.26
C ASP A 354 -5.49 -19.39 12.68
N PHE A 355 -5.83 -18.23 12.11
CA PHE A 355 -5.20 -16.98 12.52
C PHE A 355 -5.92 -16.39 13.71
N PHE A 356 -5.19 -15.71 14.58
CA PHE A 356 -5.80 -15.12 15.77
C PHE A 356 -5.19 -13.76 16.13
N ALA A 357 -6.00 -12.95 16.81
CA ALA A 357 -5.56 -11.82 17.62
C ALA A 357 -6.06 -12.02 19.06
N ARG A 358 -5.25 -11.60 20.04
CA ARG A 358 -5.63 -11.57 21.45
C ARG A 358 -4.91 -10.43 22.19
N LEU A 359 -5.50 -9.95 23.29
CA LEU A 359 -4.92 -8.91 24.16
C LEU A 359 -4.23 -9.48 25.40
N SER A 360 -4.48 -10.75 25.73
CA SER A 360 -3.95 -11.43 26.91
C SER A 360 -3.91 -12.95 26.71
N SER A 361 -3.25 -13.67 27.61
CA SER A 361 -3.12 -15.14 27.57
C SER A 361 -4.44 -15.92 27.67
N SER A 362 -5.56 -15.29 28.03
CA SER A 362 -6.88 -15.94 28.09
C SER A 362 -8.04 -14.98 27.86
N GLY A 363 -9.15 -15.51 27.33
CA GLY A 363 -10.45 -14.82 27.24
C GLY A 363 -10.62 -13.80 26.12
N THR A 364 -9.55 -13.41 25.40
CA THR A 364 -9.60 -12.36 24.37
C THR A 364 -9.34 -12.86 22.95
N ASN A 365 -9.15 -14.17 22.74
CA ASN A 365 -8.88 -14.70 21.40
C ASN A 365 -10.05 -14.44 20.44
N ARG A 366 -9.72 -13.97 19.24
CA ARG A 366 -10.61 -13.92 18.08
C ARG A 366 -9.87 -14.49 16.89
N TYR A 367 -10.58 -15.18 16.02
CA TYR A 367 -9.97 -16.00 14.97
C TYR A 367 -10.47 -15.61 13.58
N ALA A 368 -9.60 -15.68 12.59
CA ALA A 368 -9.86 -15.36 11.20
C ALA A 368 -9.13 -16.35 10.29
N GLY A 369 -9.66 -16.56 9.08
CA GLY A 369 -9.04 -17.35 8.02
C GLY A 369 -8.67 -18.80 8.37
N ASN A 370 -8.25 -19.56 7.37
CA ASN A 370 -7.71 -20.91 7.54
C ASN A 370 -6.39 -21.01 6.78
N ILE A 371 -5.49 -21.85 7.27
CA ILE A 371 -4.29 -22.26 6.54
C ILE A 371 -4.67 -23.48 5.72
N THR A 372 -4.92 -23.27 4.43
CA THR A 372 -5.38 -24.35 3.52
C THR A 372 -4.26 -24.99 2.71
N ASP A 373 -3.10 -24.36 2.63
CA ASP A 373 -1.95 -24.81 1.85
C ASP A 373 -0.63 -24.15 2.34
N ALA A 374 0.45 -24.40 1.61
CA ALA A 374 1.77 -23.80 1.86
C ALA A 374 1.94 -22.40 1.23
N SER A 375 0.87 -21.64 1.04
CA SER A 375 0.94 -20.26 0.53
C SER A 375 1.61 -19.33 1.54
N THR A 376 2.14 -18.22 1.04
CA THR A 376 2.51 -17.09 1.90
C THR A 376 1.24 -16.34 2.29
N PHE A 377 1.05 -16.13 3.59
CA PHE A 377 0.05 -15.26 4.15
C PHE A 377 0.69 -13.93 4.54
N PHE A 378 0.00 -12.83 4.30
CA PHE A 378 0.38 -11.53 4.79
C PHE A 378 -0.57 -11.13 5.91
N ILE A 379 -0.01 -10.94 7.10
CA ILE A 379 -0.76 -10.67 8.33
C ILE A 379 -0.51 -9.24 8.73
N ILE A 380 -1.59 -8.48 8.97
CA ILE A 380 -1.52 -7.14 9.57
C ILE A 380 -2.28 -7.16 10.90
N GLY A 381 -1.69 -6.54 11.91
CA GLY A 381 -2.31 -6.29 13.20
C GLY A 381 -2.32 -4.80 13.53
N HIS A 382 -3.37 -4.32 14.20
CA HIS A 382 -3.47 -2.95 14.69
C HIS A 382 -3.90 -2.94 16.16
N LEU A 383 -2.99 -2.52 17.04
CA LEU A 383 -3.18 -2.53 18.49
C LEU A 383 -3.48 -1.10 18.98
N ILE A 384 -4.65 -0.90 19.59
CA ILE A 384 -5.22 0.42 19.87
C ILE A 384 -5.50 0.59 21.36
N LYS A 385 -5.18 1.78 21.90
CA LYS A 385 -5.55 2.19 23.25
C LYS A 385 -7.01 2.62 23.33
N GLY A 386 -7.66 2.21 24.41
CA GLY A 386 -8.99 2.70 24.73
C GLY A 386 -9.00 3.72 25.86
N GLY A 387 -10.16 3.90 26.48
CA GLY A 387 -10.40 4.96 27.46
C GLY A 387 -9.57 4.84 28.75
N SER A 388 -9.06 3.66 29.09
CA SER A 388 -8.19 3.49 30.26
C SER A 388 -6.74 3.95 30.05
N GLY A 389 -6.35 4.26 28.81
CA GLY A 389 -4.95 4.54 28.45
C GLY A 389 -4.09 3.28 28.29
N ASN A 390 -4.64 2.08 28.53
CA ASN A 390 -4.05 0.81 28.12
C ASN A 390 -4.51 0.42 26.71
N TYR A 391 -3.80 -0.51 26.09
CA TYR A 391 -4.27 -1.16 24.87
C TYR A 391 -5.51 -2.01 25.14
N GLU A 392 -6.58 -1.77 24.38
CA GLU A 392 -7.92 -2.35 24.60
C GLU A 392 -8.54 -3.01 23.37
N SER A 393 -7.97 -2.79 22.18
CA SER A 393 -8.40 -3.42 20.93
C SER A 393 -7.20 -3.94 20.16
N TYR A 394 -7.35 -5.11 19.53
CA TYR A 394 -6.39 -5.66 18.58
C TYR A 394 -7.14 -6.17 17.35
N GLU A 395 -6.99 -5.45 16.25
CA GLU A 395 -7.59 -5.76 14.94
C GLU A 395 -6.62 -6.61 14.12
N LEU A 396 -7.15 -7.54 13.33
CA LEU A 396 -6.39 -8.46 12.48
C LEU A 396 -6.96 -8.46 11.07
N TRP A 397 -6.06 -8.42 10.09
CA TRP A 397 -6.31 -8.71 8.69
C TRP A 397 -5.42 -9.86 8.22
N VAL A 398 -6.01 -10.80 7.50
CA VAL A 398 -5.34 -11.93 6.84
C VAL A 398 -5.47 -11.75 5.34
N ASN A 399 -4.34 -11.59 4.66
CA ASN A 399 -4.29 -11.30 3.22
C ASN A 399 -5.16 -10.07 2.82
N PRO A 400 -4.97 -8.90 3.46
CA PRO A 400 -5.68 -7.70 3.06
C PRO A 400 -5.21 -7.19 1.70
N ASN A 401 -6.12 -6.61 0.91
CA ASN A 401 -5.72 -5.67 -0.14
C ASN A 401 -5.22 -4.38 0.50
N PHE A 402 -4.37 -3.63 -0.20
CA PHE A 402 -3.89 -2.33 0.30
C PHE A 402 -5.03 -1.38 0.69
N GLU A 403 -6.17 -1.47 0.01
CA GLU A 403 -7.33 -0.60 0.18
C GLU A 403 -8.25 -1.00 1.36
N ASN A 404 -7.99 -2.16 1.98
CA ASN A 404 -8.84 -2.75 3.02
C ASN A 404 -8.44 -2.31 4.45
N ASP A 405 -7.96 -1.08 4.63
CA ASP A 405 -7.44 -0.57 5.91
C ASP A 405 -8.54 -0.31 6.97
N THR A 406 -9.82 -0.29 6.58
CA THR A 406 -10.93 0.10 7.45
C THR A 406 -11.78 -1.04 7.99
N ILE A 407 -11.68 -2.25 7.41
CA ILE A 407 -12.52 -3.40 7.81
C ILE A 407 -11.61 -4.59 8.16
N PRO A 408 -11.30 -4.81 9.45
CA PRO A 408 -10.55 -5.98 9.88
C PRO A 408 -11.40 -7.26 9.79
N ASP A 409 -10.72 -8.39 9.59
CA ASP A 409 -11.36 -9.71 9.61
C ASP A 409 -11.87 -10.04 11.01
N VAL A 410 -11.11 -9.66 12.05
CA VAL A 410 -11.54 -9.76 13.45
C VAL A 410 -11.00 -8.64 14.33
N ILE A 411 -11.74 -8.38 15.41
CA ILE A 411 -11.38 -7.41 16.45
C ILE A 411 -11.43 -8.09 17.81
N ALA A 412 -10.28 -8.26 18.45
CA ALA A 412 -10.18 -8.68 19.85
C ALA A 412 -10.30 -7.47 20.78
N THR A 413 -11.21 -7.52 21.76
CA THR A 413 -11.40 -6.45 22.75
C THR A 413 -11.15 -6.95 24.16
N GLY A 414 -10.63 -6.08 25.03
CA GLY A 414 -10.20 -6.44 26.38
C GLY A 414 -9.32 -5.35 27.00
N ASN A 415 -8.58 -5.66 28.06
CA ASN A 415 -7.56 -4.75 28.59
C ASN A 415 -6.22 -5.50 28.65
N ALA A 416 -5.23 -5.03 27.88
CA ALA A 416 -3.90 -5.64 27.82
C ALA A 416 -3.10 -5.49 29.12
N GLY A 417 -3.52 -4.59 30.01
CA GLY A 417 -2.85 -4.33 31.29
C GLY A 417 -1.62 -3.43 31.19
N PHE A 418 -1.28 -2.91 30.01
CA PHE A 418 -0.20 -1.95 29.82
C PHE A 418 -0.52 -0.86 28.79
N SER A 419 0.14 0.29 28.97
CA SER A 419 0.02 1.49 28.15
C SER A 419 1.28 1.80 27.34
N SER A 420 2.33 0.99 27.48
CA SER A 420 3.57 1.11 26.72
C SER A 420 4.33 -0.20 26.71
N PHE A 421 5.17 -0.40 25.69
CA PHE A 421 6.05 -1.56 25.59
C PHE A 421 7.34 -1.19 24.85
N SER A 422 8.41 -1.92 25.12
CA SER A 422 9.66 -1.85 24.35
C SER A 422 10.12 -3.22 23.88
N THR A 423 9.47 -4.29 24.30
CA THR A 423 9.87 -5.66 24.00
C THR A 423 8.88 -6.26 23.02
N VAL A 424 9.42 -6.86 21.97
CA VAL A 424 8.71 -7.67 21.00
C VAL A 424 9.31 -9.07 21.07
N GLY A 425 8.49 -10.10 20.95
CA GLY A 425 9.02 -11.45 20.87
C GLY A 425 8.15 -12.40 20.08
N LEU A 426 8.72 -13.55 19.81
CA LEU A 426 8.08 -14.68 19.16
C LEU A 426 7.92 -15.82 20.17
N ARG A 427 6.90 -16.65 19.98
CA ARG A 427 6.63 -17.83 20.80
C ARG A 427 6.07 -18.93 19.92
N SER A 428 6.46 -20.18 20.19
CA SER A 428 5.83 -21.36 19.60
C SER A 428 5.35 -22.35 20.67
N VAL A 429 4.16 -22.94 20.54
CA VAL A 429 3.63 -23.94 21.47
C VAL A 429 2.84 -24.99 20.69
N ASN A 430 2.89 -26.23 21.17
CA ASN A 430 2.28 -27.44 20.59
C ASN A 430 2.69 -27.83 19.17
N LEU A 431 3.77 -27.27 18.61
CA LEU A 431 4.25 -27.72 17.30
C LEU A 431 4.75 -29.17 17.38
N ASP A 432 4.24 -30.00 16.48
CA ASP A 432 4.62 -31.40 16.34
C ASP A 432 5.94 -31.56 15.57
N ALA A 433 6.52 -32.76 15.66
CA ALA A 433 7.73 -33.10 14.93
C ALA A 433 7.47 -33.08 13.41
N GLY A 434 8.21 -32.23 12.69
CA GLY A 434 8.09 -32.09 11.24
C GLY A 434 7.30 -30.86 10.80
N GLU A 435 6.70 -30.12 11.74
CA GLU A 435 6.11 -28.82 11.45
C GLU A 435 7.18 -27.74 11.30
N LEU A 436 6.97 -26.89 10.29
CA LEU A 436 7.86 -25.78 9.97
C LEU A 436 7.03 -24.54 9.63
N VAL A 437 7.21 -23.49 10.42
CA VAL A 437 6.65 -22.17 10.13
C VAL A 437 7.77 -21.24 9.71
N ILE A 438 7.56 -20.49 8.63
CA ILE A 438 8.51 -19.49 8.15
C ILE A 438 7.88 -18.11 8.33
N VAL A 439 8.64 -17.18 8.92
CA VAL A 439 8.25 -15.78 9.13
C VAL A 439 9.27 -14.86 8.46
N ASP A 440 8.80 -13.83 7.77
CA ASP A 440 9.65 -12.81 7.15
C ASP A 440 9.00 -11.43 7.21
N GLU A 441 9.77 -10.37 6.92
CA GLU A 441 9.29 -9.00 6.77
C GLU A 441 8.49 -8.47 7.97
N LEU A 442 9.02 -8.67 9.18
CA LEU A 442 8.42 -8.13 10.40
C LEU A 442 8.55 -6.60 10.41
N ARG A 443 7.43 -5.90 10.32
CA ARG A 443 7.35 -4.44 10.29
C ARG A 443 6.50 -3.95 11.46
N LEU A 444 6.95 -2.88 12.10
CA LEU A 444 6.20 -2.13 13.10
C LEU A 444 6.11 -0.68 12.63
N GLY A 445 4.89 -0.15 12.64
CA GLY A 445 4.58 1.15 12.08
C GLY A 445 3.55 1.93 12.90
N THR A 446 3.32 3.15 12.46
CA THR A 446 2.32 4.07 13.02
C THR A 446 1.11 4.23 12.12
N SER A 447 1.22 3.80 10.87
CA SER A 447 0.15 3.81 9.89
C SER A 447 0.01 2.46 9.18
N TRP A 448 -1.07 2.31 8.43
CA TRP A 448 -1.25 1.21 7.48
C TRP A 448 -0.14 1.17 6.41
N THR A 449 0.27 2.33 5.89
CA THR A 449 1.30 2.44 4.84
C THR A 449 2.68 2.02 5.34
N ASP A 450 3.00 2.25 6.61
CA ASP A 450 4.27 1.82 7.23
C ASP A 450 4.43 0.29 7.20
N VAL A 451 3.32 -0.45 7.34
CA VAL A 451 3.33 -1.91 7.44
C VAL A 451 2.86 -2.61 6.16
N PHE A 452 2.25 -1.89 5.23
CA PHE A 452 1.84 -2.39 3.92
C PHE A 452 2.58 -1.61 2.82
N PRO A 453 3.82 -1.99 2.48
CA PRO A 453 4.56 -1.31 1.42
C PRO A 453 3.82 -1.43 0.09
N GLN A 454 3.62 -0.29 -0.58
CA GLN A 454 3.20 -0.28 -1.98
C GLN A 454 4.42 -0.54 -2.86
N ASN A 455 4.34 -1.50 -3.77
CA ASN A 455 5.38 -1.61 -4.80
C ASN A 455 5.06 -0.62 -5.92
N THR A 456 5.93 0.37 -6.11
CA THR A 456 5.87 1.33 -7.21
C THR A 456 6.41 0.75 -8.53
N ALA A 457 6.87 -0.50 -8.55
CA ALA A 457 7.39 -1.16 -9.74
C ALA A 457 6.26 -1.61 -10.69
N ILE A 458 5.66 -0.64 -11.38
CA ILE A 458 5.08 -0.91 -12.70
C ILE A 458 6.27 -1.04 -13.68
N PRO A 459 6.35 -2.10 -14.50
CA PRO A 459 7.36 -2.16 -15.56
C PRO A 459 7.20 -0.92 -16.44
N GLU A 460 8.22 -0.07 -16.50
CA GLU A 460 8.14 1.14 -17.31
C GLU A 460 7.69 0.80 -18.75
N PRO A 461 6.83 1.61 -19.38
CA PRO A 461 6.51 1.47 -20.80
C PRO A 461 7.78 1.43 -21.68
N ALA A 462 8.90 1.98 -21.20
CA ALA A 462 10.20 1.89 -21.85
C ALA A 462 10.70 0.45 -22.01
N THR A 463 10.46 -0.44 -21.04
CA THR A 463 10.88 -1.86 -21.10
C THR A 463 10.08 -2.63 -22.15
N LEU A 464 8.76 -2.37 -22.24
CA LEU A 464 7.91 -2.90 -23.31
C LEU A 464 8.23 -2.27 -24.68
N GLY A 465 8.57 -0.97 -24.69
CA GLY A 465 9.02 -0.25 -25.87
C GLY A 465 10.33 -0.78 -26.44
N LEU A 466 11.34 -1.04 -25.58
CA LEU A 466 12.61 -1.64 -25.96
C LEU A 466 12.46 -3.10 -26.41
N LEU A 467 11.59 -3.88 -25.75
CA LEU A 467 11.26 -5.23 -26.20
C LEU A 467 10.58 -5.20 -27.58
N GLY A 468 9.64 -4.28 -27.79
CA GLY A 468 8.97 -4.05 -29.07
C GLY A 468 9.93 -3.60 -30.17
N LEU A 469 10.85 -2.68 -29.88
CA LEU A 469 11.90 -2.23 -30.80
C LEU A 469 12.90 -3.35 -31.10
N GLY A 470 13.26 -4.17 -30.11
CA GLY A 470 14.11 -5.34 -30.28
C GLY A 470 13.48 -6.38 -31.21
N LEU A 471 12.18 -6.68 -31.02
CA LEU A 471 11.43 -7.59 -31.88
C LEU A 471 11.24 -7.02 -33.30
N ALA A 472 11.03 -5.72 -33.44
CA ALA A 472 10.99 -5.04 -34.74
C ALA A 472 12.34 -5.08 -35.47
N ALA A 473 13.45 -4.93 -34.76
CA ALA A 473 14.79 -5.04 -35.32
C ALA A 473 15.12 -6.48 -35.75
N LEU A 474 14.73 -7.49 -34.94
CA LEU A 474 14.90 -8.91 -35.26
C LEU A 474 14.07 -9.35 -36.47
N SER A 475 12.82 -8.90 -36.58
CA SER A 475 11.96 -9.19 -37.72
C SER A 475 12.47 -8.56 -39.02
N ARG A 476 12.96 -7.31 -38.99
CA ARG A 476 13.65 -6.69 -40.14
C ARG A 476 14.91 -7.46 -40.56
N ARG A 477 15.71 -7.92 -39.59
CA ARG A 477 16.93 -8.70 -39.86
C ARG A 477 16.62 -10.09 -40.44
N ALA A 478 15.54 -10.72 -40.01
CA ALA A 478 15.05 -11.99 -40.57
C ALA A 478 14.54 -11.83 -42.01
N ALA A 479 13.81 -10.76 -42.31
CA ALA A 479 13.33 -10.44 -43.66
C ALA A 479 14.50 -10.18 -44.64
N ALA A 480 15.52 -9.42 -44.21
CA ALA A 480 16.70 -9.15 -45.02
C ALA A 480 17.49 -10.42 -45.39
N ARG A 481 17.55 -11.42 -44.49
CA ARG A 481 18.23 -12.71 -44.74
C ARG A 481 17.46 -13.64 -45.69
N ARG A 482 16.15 -13.49 -45.84
CA ARG A 482 15.36 -14.27 -46.82
C ARG A 482 15.49 -13.70 -48.24
N GLY A 483 15.76 -12.41 -48.39
CA GLY A 483 15.98 -11.77 -49.70
C GLY A 483 17.30 -12.11 -50.37
N SER A 484 18.30 -12.59 -49.63
CA SER A 484 19.67 -12.83 -50.15
C SER A 484 19.96 -14.29 -50.56
N ARG A 485 18.96 -15.18 -50.56
CA ARG A 485 19.10 -16.59 -51.02
C ARG A 485 18.40 -16.87 -52.36
N GLY A 486 17.90 -15.84 -53.03
CA GLY A 486 17.31 -15.91 -54.36
C GLY A 486 18.04 -15.03 -55.36
N ARG A 487 19.35 -15.24 -55.53
CA ARG A 487 20.11 -14.81 -56.70
C ARG A 487 21.22 -15.82 -56.97
#